data_AF-A0A9J2P8H3-F1
#
_entry.id   AF-A0A9J2P8H3-F1
#
_cell.length_a   1.000
_cell.length_b   1.000
_cell.length_c   1.000
_cell.angle_alpha   90.00
_cell.angle_beta   90.00
_cell.angle_gamma   90.00
#
_symmetry.space_group_name_H-M   'P 1'
#
loop_
_entity.id
_entity.type
_entity.pdbx_description
1 polymer ?
#
loop_
_entity_poly.entity_id
_entity_poly.type
_entity_poly.pdbx_seq_one_letter_code
_entity_poly.pdbx_strand_id
1 'polypeptide(L)'
;LLYLYLSQSFQVELPQLGDNCSASDIVKWINSRSESSTELLEAVEGAISETRKKFDGTKAKVERMKGDEDVLEACARSCLELRDRLKMVVEAQAKEQQLTKKFDEIAVFDQADRRASELANIVRARIAWKDGVKAIESLDEGEPAPENVVFSLQDAYNIFSKYVTIPERGEFLEKVKDVFLSWYSTRVVLALQSDTPAESLIPIKNKYDLLHRTDDFNAVIAHYVKDQSSLDLHEVSSLPDLFVDLQRAIVTNYTRLRENRRNSAIVRGICAACRS
;
A
#
# COMPACT_ATOMS: atom_id res chain seq x y z
N LEU A 1 66.36 -37.48 -33.02
CA LEU A 1 67.13 -38.35 -32.09
C LEU A 1 66.46 -39.71 -32.05
N LEU A 2 67.11 -40.68 -32.72
CA LEU A 2 67.15 -42.13 -32.44
C LEU A 2 65.83 -42.91 -32.30
N TYR A 3 65.46 -43.61 -33.38
CA TYR A 3 65.33 -45.08 -33.51
C TYR A 3 64.29 -45.42 -34.59
N LEU A 4 64.75 -45.55 -35.84
CA LEU A 4 64.02 -46.27 -36.91
C LEU A 4 65.03 -47.21 -37.58
N TYR A 5 65.31 -48.30 -36.87
CA TYR A 5 65.97 -49.47 -37.44
C TYR A 5 64.94 -50.60 -37.45
N LEU A 6 64.89 -51.29 -38.60
CA LEU A 6 64.34 -52.63 -38.82
C LEU A 6 62.82 -52.76 -38.90
N SER A 7 62.31 -52.68 -40.12
CA SER A 7 61.66 -53.85 -40.71
C SER A 7 61.63 -53.66 -42.23
N GLN A 8 62.67 -54.16 -42.90
CA GLN A 8 62.58 -54.43 -44.33
C GLN A 8 61.57 -55.57 -44.45
N SER A 9 60.30 -55.23 -44.63
CA SER A 9 59.22 -56.21 -44.75
C SER A 9 59.49 -57.02 -46.01
N PHE A 10 59.97 -58.25 -45.82
CA PHE A 10 60.08 -59.22 -46.88
C PHE A 10 58.65 -59.52 -47.37
N GLN A 11 58.25 -58.89 -48.48
CA GLN A 11 56.98 -59.18 -49.12
C GLN A 11 57.13 -60.51 -49.83
N VAL A 12 56.64 -61.58 -49.21
CA VAL A 12 56.35 -62.81 -49.93
C VAL A 12 55.18 -62.50 -50.85
N GLU A 13 55.45 -62.30 -52.14
CA GLU A 13 54.40 -62.25 -53.16
C GLU A 13 53.74 -63.63 -53.20
N LEU A 14 52.59 -63.75 -52.53
CA LEU A 14 51.71 -64.90 -52.68
C LEU A 14 51.17 -64.88 -54.12
N PRO A 15 51.27 -65.98 -54.87
CA PRO A 15 50.71 -66.03 -56.21
C PRO A 15 49.20 -65.78 -56.13
N GLN A 16 48.69 -64.89 -56.98
CA GLN A 16 47.26 -64.76 -57.20
C GLN A 16 46.77 -66.01 -57.94
N LEU A 17 46.51 -67.05 -57.16
CA LEU A 17 46.02 -68.34 -57.62
C LEU A 17 44.56 -68.16 -58.07
N GLY A 18 44.34 -67.97 -59.36
CA GLY A 18 43.03 -68.10 -59.98
C GLY A 18 42.59 -69.56 -60.07
N ASP A 19 41.31 -69.79 -60.34
CA ASP A 19 40.60 -71.10 -60.25
C ASP A 19 41.17 -72.26 -61.11
N ASN A 20 42.20 -72.02 -61.94
CA ASN A 20 42.79 -73.01 -62.86
C ASN A 20 44.31 -73.21 -62.66
N CYS A 21 44.77 -73.35 -61.42
CA CYS A 21 46.19 -73.63 -61.18
C CYS A 21 46.53 -75.11 -61.42
N SER A 22 47.44 -75.40 -62.36
CA SER A 22 47.92 -76.78 -62.58
C SER A 22 48.97 -77.16 -61.53
N ALA A 23 49.00 -78.43 -61.12
CA ALA A 23 49.98 -78.92 -60.14
C ALA A 23 51.44 -78.67 -60.57
N SER A 24 51.72 -78.59 -61.88
CA SER A 24 53.02 -78.25 -62.44
C SER A 24 53.45 -76.82 -62.12
N ASP A 25 52.52 -75.87 -62.17
CA ASP A 25 52.81 -74.45 -61.95
C ASP A 25 53.09 -74.17 -60.48
N ILE A 26 52.38 -74.87 -59.58
CA ILE A 26 52.64 -74.86 -58.14
C ILE A 26 54.05 -75.42 -57.84
N VAL A 27 54.40 -76.56 -58.45
CA VAL A 27 55.72 -77.19 -58.25
C VAL A 27 56.86 -76.34 -58.82
N LYS A 28 56.67 -75.70 -59.99
CA LYS A 28 57.64 -74.75 -60.54
C LYS A 28 57.83 -73.53 -59.63
N TRP A 29 56.74 -72.99 -59.09
CA TRP A 29 56.82 -71.88 -58.15
C TRP A 29 57.57 -72.29 -56.88
N ILE A 30 57.25 -73.44 -56.27
CA ILE A 30 57.96 -73.98 -55.10
C ILE A 30 59.46 -74.16 -55.39
N ASN A 31 59.80 -74.74 -56.54
CA ASN A 31 61.20 -75.01 -56.92
C ASN A 31 61.97 -73.77 -57.39
N SER A 32 61.30 -72.68 -57.77
CA SER A 32 61.93 -71.41 -58.14
C SER A 32 62.36 -70.55 -56.96
N ARG A 33 62.02 -70.97 -55.72
CA ARG A 33 62.35 -70.23 -54.52
C ARG A 33 63.72 -70.62 -53.98
N SER A 34 64.46 -69.62 -53.56
CA SER A 34 65.75 -69.76 -52.86
C SER A 34 65.62 -69.75 -51.34
N GLU A 35 64.46 -69.34 -50.80
CA GLU A 35 64.25 -69.27 -49.36
C GLU A 35 63.87 -70.63 -48.76
N SER A 36 64.39 -70.89 -47.57
CA SER A 36 64.02 -72.05 -46.76
C SER A 36 62.60 -71.92 -46.21
N SER A 37 61.95 -73.07 -45.94
CA SER A 37 60.61 -73.09 -45.32
C SER A 37 60.56 -72.36 -43.97
N THR A 38 61.69 -72.27 -43.27
CA THR A 38 61.83 -71.56 -41.99
C THR A 38 61.78 -70.04 -42.15
N GLU A 39 62.46 -69.48 -43.16
CA GLU A 39 62.43 -68.03 -43.45
C GLU A 39 61.03 -67.57 -43.87
N LEU A 40 60.30 -68.44 -44.56
CA LEU A 40 58.92 -68.18 -44.95
C LEU A 40 57.95 -68.13 -43.78
N LEU A 41 58.10 -69.07 -42.85
CA LEU A 41 57.29 -69.10 -41.64
C LEU A 41 57.58 -67.87 -40.78
N GLU A 42 58.85 -67.46 -40.63
CA GLU A 42 59.21 -66.24 -39.90
C GLU A 42 58.65 -64.97 -40.57
N ALA A 43 58.66 -64.87 -41.91
CA ALA A 43 58.07 -63.74 -42.62
C ALA A 43 56.54 -63.67 -42.45
N VAL A 44 55.86 -64.81 -42.50
CA VAL A 44 54.42 -64.90 -42.25
C VAL A 44 54.09 -64.57 -40.79
N GLU A 45 54.84 -65.10 -39.83
CA GLU A 45 54.69 -64.80 -38.40
C GLU A 45 54.92 -63.31 -38.13
N GLY A 46 55.92 -62.71 -38.77
CA GLY A 46 56.20 -61.28 -38.73
C GLY A 46 55.06 -60.44 -39.28
N ALA A 47 54.52 -60.81 -40.45
CA ALA A 47 53.37 -60.13 -41.07
C ALA A 47 52.10 -60.25 -40.22
N ILE A 48 51.85 -61.44 -39.63
CA ILE A 48 50.73 -61.68 -38.69
C ILE A 48 50.91 -60.85 -37.42
N SER A 49 52.12 -60.78 -36.86
CA SER A 49 52.42 -59.97 -35.68
C SER A 49 52.22 -58.47 -35.95
N GLU A 50 52.64 -57.98 -37.11
CA GLU A 50 52.49 -56.58 -37.50
C GLU A 50 51.03 -56.21 -37.76
N THR A 51 50.29 -57.05 -38.48
CA THR A 51 48.84 -56.85 -38.70
C THR A 51 48.05 -56.93 -37.40
N ARG A 52 48.43 -57.84 -36.49
CA ARG A 52 47.82 -57.92 -35.16
C ARG A 52 48.06 -56.65 -34.34
N LYS A 53 49.28 -56.10 -34.34
CA LYS A 53 49.57 -54.80 -33.68
C LYS A 53 48.76 -53.65 -34.28
N LYS A 54 48.62 -53.60 -35.62
CA LYS A 54 47.79 -52.58 -36.29
C LYS A 54 46.31 -52.75 -35.92
N PHE A 55 45.81 -53.98 -35.85
CA PHE A 55 44.45 -54.31 -35.44
C PHE A 55 44.17 -53.93 -33.98
N ASP A 56 45.09 -54.24 -33.07
CA ASP A 56 44.95 -53.85 -31.67
C ASP A 56 44.97 -52.31 -31.50
N GLY A 57 45.79 -51.62 -32.30
CA GLY A 57 45.83 -50.15 -32.35
C GLY A 57 44.55 -49.51 -32.89
N THR A 58 43.93 -50.09 -33.92
CA THR A 58 42.62 -49.61 -34.42
C THR A 58 41.50 -49.93 -33.46
N LYS A 59 41.50 -51.13 -32.85
CA LYS A 59 40.54 -51.50 -31.80
C LYS A 59 40.58 -50.52 -30.62
N ALA A 60 41.76 -50.17 -30.13
CA ALA A 60 41.92 -49.19 -29.05
C ALA A 60 41.50 -47.76 -29.45
N LYS A 61 41.55 -47.40 -30.74
CA LYS A 61 40.98 -46.13 -31.24
C LYS A 61 39.46 -46.17 -31.28
N VAL A 62 38.86 -47.28 -31.73
CA VAL A 62 37.41 -47.47 -31.77
C VAL A 62 36.80 -47.39 -30.37
N GLU A 63 37.40 -48.06 -29.38
CA GLU A 63 36.92 -47.98 -27.99
C GLU A 63 37.00 -46.56 -27.42
N ARG A 64 38.03 -45.78 -27.78
CA ARG A 64 38.11 -44.37 -27.37
C ARG A 64 37.03 -43.51 -28.01
N MET A 65 36.78 -43.67 -29.31
CA MET A 65 35.72 -42.93 -30.00
C MET A 65 34.34 -43.24 -29.43
N LYS A 66 34.11 -44.50 -29.02
CA LYS A 66 32.87 -44.91 -28.36
C LYS A 66 32.69 -44.24 -26.99
N GLY A 67 33.77 -44.14 -26.20
CA GLY A 67 33.74 -43.37 -24.96
C GLY A 67 33.46 -41.88 -25.18
N ASP A 68 34.02 -41.28 -26.24
CA ASP A 68 33.75 -39.88 -26.60
C ASP A 68 32.29 -39.68 -27.07
N GLU A 69 31.71 -40.65 -27.77
CA GLU A 69 30.30 -40.66 -28.18
C GLU A 69 29.36 -40.69 -26.97
N ASP A 70 29.63 -41.55 -25.98
CA ASP A 70 28.86 -41.63 -24.73
C ASP A 70 28.90 -40.29 -23.95
N VAL A 71 30.06 -39.62 -23.91
CA VAL A 71 30.24 -38.31 -23.26
C VAL A 71 29.48 -37.22 -24.02
N LEU A 72 29.52 -37.22 -25.35
CA LEU A 72 28.78 -36.27 -26.18
C LEU A 72 27.27 -36.46 -26.03
N GLU A 73 26.78 -37.69 -25.94
CA GLU A 73 25.36 -37.97 -25.74
C GLU A 73 24.88 -37.55 -24.34
N ALA A 74 25.70 -37.76 -23.31
CA ALA A 74 25.44 -37.25 -21.97
C ALA A 74 25.42 -35.71 -21.93
N CYS A 75 26.35 -35.06 -22.63
CA CYS A 75 26.38 -33.61 -22.77
C CYS A 75 25.13 -33.07 -23.49
N ALA A 76 24.72 -33.72 -24.59
CA ALA A 76 23.51 -33.36 -25.32
C ALA A 76 22.26 -33.46 -24.44
N ARG A 77 22.13 -34.53 -23.64
CA ARG A 77 21.05 -34.68 -22.66
C ARG A 77 21.07 -33.59 -21.60
N SER A 78 22.25 -33.28 -21.04
CA SER A 78 22.39 -32.21 -20.05
C SER A 78 22.05 -30.83 -20.63
N CYS A 79 22.42 -30.55 -21.88
CA CYS A 79 22.10 -29.30 -22.56
C CYS A 79 20.59 -29.16 -22.81
N LEU A 80 19.90 -30.24 -23.17
CA LEU A 80 18.44 -30.26 -23.31
C LEU A 80 17.74 -30.02 -21.97
N GLU A 81 18.18 -30.68 -20.89
CA GLU A 81 17.62 -30.46 -19.56
C GLU A 81 17.85 -29.01 -19.09
N LEU A 82 19.05 -28.46 -19.31
CA LEU A 82 19.36 -27.08 -18.96
C LEU A 82 18.49 -26.11 -19.75
N ARG A 83 18.30 -26.32 -21.06
CA ARG A 83 17.41 -25.52 -21.90
C ARG A 83 15.99 -25.53 -21.36
N ASP A 84 15.47 -26.69 -20.99
CA ASP A 84 14.10 -26.83 -20.51
C ASP A 84 13.92 -26.15 -19.15
N ARG A 85 14.90 -26.26 -18.24
CA ARG A 85 14.95 -25.48 -16.99
C ARG A 85 14.99 -23.98 -17.25
N LEU A 86 15.84 -23.52 -18.17
CA LEU A 86 15.93 -22.11 -18.52
C LEU A 86 14.62 -21.58 -19.09
N LYS A 87 13.96 -22.37 -19.95
CA LYS A 87 12.65 -22.04 -20.50
C LYS A 87 11.62 -21.83 -19.38
N MET A 88 11.55 -22.73 -18.41
CA MET A 88 10.65 -22.57 -17.26
C MET A 88 10.95 -21.33 -16.42
N VAL A 89 12.23 -21.04 -16.16
CA VAL A 89 12.64 -19.85 -15.40
C VAL A 89 12.27 -18.56 -16.14
N VAL A 90 12.52 -18.49 -17.46
CA VAL A 90 12.16 -17.34 -18.28
C VAL A 90 10.65 -17.13 -18.33
N GLU A 91 9.87 -18.21 -18.49
CA GLU A 91 8.41 -18.15 -18.46
C GLU A 91 7.87 -17.71 -17.09
N ALA A 92 8.49 -18.17 -15.99
CA ALA A 92 8.15 -17.73 -14.64
C ALA A 92 8.47 -16.24 -14.43
N GLN A 93 9.65 -15.79 -14.85
CA GLN A 93 10.06 -14.39 -14.76
C GLN A 93 9.15 -13.47 -15.61
N ALA A 94 8.73 -13.91 -16.80
CA ALA A 94 7.80 -13.16 -17.64
C ALA A 94 6.42 -13.01 -16.98
N LYS A 95 5.91 -14.07 -16.34
CA LYS A 95 4.65 -14.00 -15.56
C LYS A 95 4.77 -13.07 -14.36
N GLU A 96 5.89 -13.14 -13.63
CA GLU A 96 6.15 -12.25 -12.49
C GLU A 96 6.18 -10.79 -12.93
N GLN A 97 6.92 -10.46 -14.00
CA GLN A 97 6.96 -9.09 -14.55
C GLN A 97 5.59 -8.58 -15.01
N GLN A 98 4.74 -9.44 -15.58
CA GLN A 98 3.37 -9.06 -15.92
C GLN A 98 2.54 -8.78 -14.68
N LEU A 99 2.73 -9.54 -13.59
CA LEU A 99 2.06 -9.27 -12.33
C LEU A 99 2.56 -7.97 -11.71
N THR A 100 3.87 -7.72 -11.67
CA THR A 100 4.43 -6.47 -11.11
C THR A 100 3.92 -5.25 -11.87
N LYS A 101 3.91 -5.29 -13.21
CA LYS A 101 3.36 -4.19 -14.04
C LYS A 101 1.88 -3.93 -13.74
N LYS A 102 1.07 -4.98 -13.57
CA LYS A 102 -0.34 -4.83 -13.20
C LYS A 102 -0.52 -4.23 -11.80
N PHE A 103 0.32 -4.62 -10.84
CA PHE A 103 0.29 -4.01 -9.51
C PHE A 103 0.69 -2.54 -9.54
N ASP A 104 1.70 -2.18 -10.33
CA ASP A 104 2.10 -0.78 -10.53
C ASP A 104 0.96 0.03 -11.18
N GLU A 105 0.28 -0.53 -12.19
CA GLU A 105 -0.89 0.09 -12.81
C GLU A 105 -2.04 0.31 -11.82
N ILE A 106 -2.32 -0.67 -10.95
CA ILE A 106 -3.33 -0.55 -9.89
C ILE A 106 -2.92 0.53 -8.88
N ALA A 107 -1.66 0.58 -8.46
CA ALA A 107 -1.17 1.59 -7.52
C ALA A 107 -1.26 3.01 -8.10
N VAL A 108 -0.96 3.17 -9.39
CA VAL A 108 -1.15 4.44 -10.12
C VAL A 108 -2.62 4.82 -10.18
N PHE A 109 -3.51 3.86 -10.44
CA PHE A 109 -4.96 4.09 -10.44
C PHE A 109 -5.46 4.52 -9.06
N ASP A 110 -5.08 3.82 -7.99
CA ASP A 110 -5.46 4.18 -6.62
C ASP A 110 -4.97 5.58 -6.24
N GLN A 111 -3.76 5.95 -6.67
CA GLN A 111 -3.24 7.29 -6.46
C GLN A 111 -4.05 8.34 -7.24
N ALA A 112 -4.44 8.04 -8.48
CA ALA A 112 -5.27 8.92 -9.28
C ALA A 112 -6.68 9.08 -8.68
N ASP A 113 -7.28 8.00 -8.18
CA ASP A 113 -8.60 8.01 -7.54
C ASP A 113 -8.61 8.82 -6.24
N ARG A 114 -7.54 8.70 -5.42
CA ARG A 114 -7.35 9.57 -4.25
C ARG A 114 -7.29 11.04 -4.63
N ARG A 115 -6.48 11.40 -5.64
CA ARG A 115 -6.38 12.79 -6.14
C ARG A 115 -7.72 13.28 -6.71
N ALA A 116 -8.46 12.43 -7.40
CA ALA A 116 -9.79 12.76 -7.93
C ALA A 116 -10.80 13.03 -6.80
N SER A 117 -10.78 12.19 -5.75
CA SER A 117 -11.61 12.36 -4.56
C SER A 117 -11.27 13.64 -3.79
N GLU A 118 -9.97 13.94 -3.63
CA GLU A 118 -9.50 15.20 -3.04
C GLU A 118 -9.97 16.42 -3.84
N LEU A 119 -9.82 16.39 -5.17
CA LEU A 119 -10.28 17.45 -6.05
C LEU A 119 -11.81 17.62 -5.98
N ALA A 120 -12.57 16.52 -5.95
CA ALA A 120 -14.01 16.55 -5.80
C ALA A 120 -14.43 17.22 -4.48
N ASN A 121 -13.73 16.93 -3.38
CA ASN A 121 -13.96 17.58 -2.10
C ASN A 121 -13.66 19.08 -2.14
N ILE A 122 -12.56 19.49 -2.80
CA ILE A 122 -12.22 20.91 -3.00
C ILE A 122 -13.29 21.63 -3.83
N VAL A 123 -13.77 21.00 -4.91
CA VAL A 123 -14.81 21.58 -5.77
C VAL A 123 -16.12 21.74 -5.01
N ARG A 124 -16.54 20.72 -4.25
CA ARG A 124 -17.73 20.81 -3.38
C ARG A 124 -17.59 21.93 -2.34
N ALA A 125 -16.44 22.02 -1.68
CA ALA A 125 -16.15 23.11 -0.74
C ALA A 125 -16.21 24.50 -1.42
N ARG A 126 -15.78 24.60 -2.68
CA ARG A 126 -15.84 25.85 -3.46
C ARG A 126 -17.27 26.26 -3.81
N ILE A 127 -18.10 25.31 -4.17
CA ILE A 127 -19.53 25.56 -4.42
C ILE A 127 -20.19 25.99 -3.12
N ALA A 128 -20.00 25.22 -2.04
CA ALA A 128 -20.54 25.52 -0.71
C ALA A 128 -20.12 26.91 -0.20
N TRP A 129 -18.85 27.27 -0.37
CA TRP A 129 -18.36 28.60 -0.01
C TRP A 129 -19.01 29.71 -0.82
N LYS A 130 -19.08 29.55 -2.15
CA LYS A 130 -19.68 30.56 -3.03
C LYS A 130 -21.16 30.75 -2.74
N ASP A 131 -21.89 29.67 -2.53
CA ASP A 131 -23.32 29.73 -2.23
C ASP A 131 -23.57 30.28 -0.83
N GLY A 132 -22.72 29.93 0.15
CA GLY A 132 -22.77 30.50 1.50
C GLY A 132 -22.47 31.99 1.55
N VAL A 133 -21.46 32.46 0.80
CA VAL A 133 -21.16 33.90 0.67
C VAL A 133 -22.34 34.64 0.05
N LYS A 134 -22.94 34.13 -1.04
CA LYS A 134 -24.13 34.74 -1.64
C LYS A 134 -25.32 34.79 -0.69
N ALA A 135 -25.52 33.74 0.10
CA ALA A 135 -26.58 33.72 1.10
C ALA A 135 -26.36 34.79 2.16
N ILE A 136 -25.12 35.08 2.54
CA ILE A 136 -24.78 36.15 3.48
C ILE A 136 -24.93 37.53 2.84
N GLU A 137 -24.48 37.71 1.60
CA GLU A 137 -24.64 38.96 0.84
C GLU A 137 -26.12 39.33 0.59
N SER A 138 -27.02 38.34 0.63
CA SER A 138 -28.47 38.57 0.50
C SER A 138 -29.17 38.97 1.79
N LEU A 139 -28.47 38.96 2.93
CA LEU A 139 -29.00 39.37 4.22
C LEU A 139 -28.71 40.85 4.48
N ASP A 140 -29.57 41.50 5.27
CA ASP A 140 -29.35 42.88 5.69
C ASP A 140 -28.18 42.97 6.70
N GLU A 141 -27.53 44.14 6.75
CA GLU A 141 -26.39 44.36 7.64
C GLU A 141 -26.75 44.10 9.11
N GLY A 142 -26.11 43.09 9.72
CA GLY A 142 -26.29 42.71 11.13
C GLY A 142 -27.24 41.55 11.37
N GLU A 143 -27.93 41.05 10.34
CA GLU A 143 -28.71 39.82 10.44
C GLU A 143 -27.80 38.57 10.56
N PRO A 144 -28.12 37.63 11.47
CA PRO A 144 -27.31 36.44 11.62
C PRO A 144 -27.53 35.48 10.45
N ALA A 145 -26.42 35.01 9.88
CA ALA A 145 -26.47 33.98 8.86
C ALA A 145 -27.15 32.70 9.40
N PRO A 146 -27.93 31.99 8.58
CA PRO A 146 -28.52 30.71 8.96
C PRO A 146 -27.47 29.72 9.46
N GLU A 147 -27.81 28.95 10.49
CA GLU A 147 -26.90 28.00 11.16
C GLU A 147 -26.21 27.05 10.16
N ASN A 148 -26.96 26.50 9.21
CA ASN A 148 -26.44 25.61 8.17
C ASN A 148 -25.42 26.29 7.23
N VAL A 149 -25.56 27.59 7.00
CA VAL A 149 -24.65 28.37 6.15
C VAL A 149 -23.33 28.59 6.87
N VAL A 150 -23.37 28.95 8.16
CA VAL A 150 -22.16 29.17 8.99
C VAL A 150 -21.34 27.88 9.11
N PHE A 151 -21.99 26.75 9.39
CA PHE A 151 -21.30 25.45 9.45
C PHE A 151 -20.76 25.01 8.09
N SER A 152 -21.52 25.18 7.01
CA SER A 152 -21.06 24.88 5.65
C SER A 152 -19.82 25.71 5.26
N LEU A 153 -19.76 26.98 5.67
CA LEU A 153 -18.60 27.84 5.46
C LEU A 153 -17.40 27.41 6.30
N GLN A 154 -17.61 27.00 7.56
CA GLN A 154 -16.56 26.44 8.42
C GLN A 154 -15.97 25.15 7.82
N ASP A 155 -16.83 24.24 7.36
CA ASP A 155 -16.40 22.99 6.74
C ASP A 155 -15.65 23.24 5.43
N ALA A 156 -16.14 24.16 4.60
CA ALA A 156 -15.45 24.56 3.38
C ALA A 156 -14.07 25.19 3.68
N TYR A 157 -13.97 26.03 4.71
CA TYR A 157 -12.69 26.62 5.14
C TYR A 157 -11.73 25.57 5.71
N ASN A 158 -12.23 24.60 6.48
CA ASN A 158 -11.44 23.46 6.98
C ASN A 158 -10.89 22.60 5.83
N ILE A 159 -11.61 22.49 4.72
CA ILE A 159 -11.10 21.83 3.51
C ILE A 159 -10.06 22.72 2.82
N PHE A 160 -10.31 24.02 2.65
CA PHE A 160 -9.35 24.91 1.98
C PHE A 160 -8.04 25.08 2.73
N SER A 161 -8.08 25.27 4.05
CA SER A 161 -6.90 25.50 4.90
C SER A 161 -5.86 24.39 4.80
N LYS A 162 -6.27 23.16 4.45
CA LYS A 162 -5.34 22.04 4.19
C LYS A 162 -4.50 22.20 2.94
N TYR A 163 -4.98 22.95 1.94
CA TYR A 163 -4.32 23.11 0.64
C TYR A 163 -3.82 24.53 0.40
N VAL A 164 -4.60 25.55 0.79
CA VAL A 164 -4.29 26.97 0.61
C VAL A 164 -4.92 27.77 1.74
N THR A 165 -4.10 28.45 2.53
CA THR A 165 -4.55 29.44 3.53
C THR A 165 -4.68 30.80 2.87
N ILE A 166 -5.92 31.28 2.70
CA ILE A 166 -6.21 32.64 2.22
C ILE A 166 -6.67 33.47 3.43
N PRO A 167 -5.86 34.42 3.92
CA PRO A 167 -6.15 35.15 5.16
C PRO A 167 -7.47 35.94 5.08
N GLU A 168 -7.79 36.53 3.94
CA GLU A 168 -9.04 37.27 3.70
C GLU A 168 -10.30 36.41 3.91
N ARG A 169 -10.25 35.13 3.56
CA ARG A 169 -11.37 34.19 3.78
C ARG A 169 -11.52 33.82 5.24
N GLY A 170 -10.39 33.71 5.96
CA GLY A 170 -10.40 33.50 7.41
C GLY A 170 -11.02 34.69 8.12
N GLU A 171 -10.60 35.91 7.80
CA GLU A 171 -11.16 37.13 8.39
C GLU A 171 -12.67 37.28 8.10
N PHE A 172 -13.11 36.97 6.88
CA PHE A 172 -14.53 36.97 6.55
C PHE A 172 -15.32 35.96 7.39
N LEU A 173 -14.81 34.73 7.50
CA LEU A 173 -15.46 33.68 8.27
C LEU A 173 -15.57 34.05 9.76
N GLU A 174 -14.51 34.61 10.35
CA GLU A 174 -14.54 35.04 11.75
C GLU A 174 -15.57 36.15 11.98
N LYS A 175 -15.69 37.14 11.08
CA LYS A 175 -16.76 38.16 11.16
C LYS A 175 -18.16 37.56 11.12
N VAL A 176 -18.39 36.59 10.23
CA VAL A 176 -19.68 35.90 10.11
C VAL A 176 -19.99 35.10 11.38
N LYS A 177 -18.99 34.42 11.95
CA LYS A 177 -19.11 33.73 13.23
C LYS A 177 -19.42 34.68 14.36
N ASP A 178 -18.76 35.83 14.44
CA ASP A 178 -18.98 36.81 15.51
C ASP A 178 -20.42 37.30 15.52
N VAL A 179 -20.94 37.66 14.34
CA VAL A 179 -22.36 38.04 14.19
C VAL A 179 -23.26 36.88 14.58
N PHE A 180 -23.07 35.69 14.02
CA PHE A 180 -23.88 34.53 14.38
C PHE A 180 -23.87 34.22 15.89
N LEU A 181 -22.69 34.20 16.51
CA LEU A 181 -22.50 33.85 17.92
C LEU A 181 -23.03 34.93 18.86
N SER A 182 -22.98 36.21 18.48
CA SER A 182 -23.61 37.28 19.25
C SER A 182 -25.11 37.03 19.44
N TRP A 183 -25.81 36.62 18.37
CA TRP A 183 -27.23 36.25 18.42
C TRP A 183 -27.43 34.90 19.12
N TYR A 184 -26.55 33.94 18.87
CA TYR A 184 -26.64 32.58 19.42
C TYR A 184 -26.34 32.53 20.93
N SER A 185 -25.58 33.50 21.48
CA SER A 185 -25.26 33.63 22.90
C SER A 185 -26.51 33.72 23.78
N THR A 186 -27.59 34.31 23.26
CA THR A 186 -28.90 34.35 23.93
C THR A 186 -29.43 32.95 24.25
N ARG A 187 -29.17 31.95 23.40
CA ARG A 187 -29.58 30.56 23.65
C ARG A 187 -28.80 29.93 24.81
N VAL A 188 -27.54 30.33 25.01
CA VAL A 188 -26.73 29.89 26.17
C VAL A 188 -27.38 30.40 27.46
N VAL A 189 -27.76 31.67 27.48
CA VAL A 189 -28.43 32.30 28.64
C VAL A 189 -29.78 31.65 28.94
N LEU A 190 -30.60 31.40 27.90
CA LEU A 190 -31.89 30.73 28.07
C LEU A 190 -31.73 29.28 28.54
N ALA A 191 -30.71 28.57 28.07
CA ALA A 191 -30.39 27.21 28.53
C ALA A 191 -29.94 27.18 29.98
N LEU A 192 -29.20 28.20 30.45
CA LEU A 192 -28.81 28.34 31.87
C LEU A 192 -30.02 28.60 32.78
N GLN A 193 -31.07 29.25 32.26
CA GLN A 193 -32.31 29.54 32.98
C GLN A 193 -33.35 28.41 32.93
N SER A 194 -33.05 27.31 32.23
CA SER A 194 -33.99 26.19 32.08
C SER A 194 -34.06 25.33 33.34
N ASP A 195 -35.10 24.49 33.44
CA ASP A 195 -35.25 23.54 34.55
C ASP A 195 -34.14 22.45 34.53
N THR A 196 -33.48 22.23 33.38
CA THR A 196 -32.39 21.25 33.18
C THR A 196 -31.19 21.88 32.44
N PRO A 197 -30.40 22.73 33.11
CA PRO A 197 -29.36 23.53 32.45
C PRO A 197 -28.22 22.66 31.88
N ALA A 198 -27.83 21.59 32.56
CA ALA A 198 -26.76 20.71 32.10
C ALA A 198 -27.11 20.00 30.77
N GLU A 199 -28.33 19.47 30.64
CA GLU A 199 -28.80 18.79 29.42
C GLU A 199 -29.00 19.77 28.27
N SER A 200 -29.45 20.98 28.58
CA SER A 200 -29.70 22.03 27.59
C SER A 200 -28.42 22.65 27.04
N LEU A 201 -27.33 22.68 27.83
CA LEU A 201 -26.05 23.30 27.46
C LEU A 201 -25.16 22.39 26.62
N ILE A 202 -25.21 21.07 26.78
CA ILE A 202 -24.41 20.11 26.00
C ILE A 202 -24.56 20.31 24.47
N PRO A 203 -25.78 20.35 23.89
CA PRO A 203 -25.92 20.51 22.44
C PRO A 203 -25.47 21.90 21.96
N ILE A 204 -25.54 22.91 22.84
CA ILE A 204 -25.08 24.26 22.55
C ILE A 204 -23.55 24.30 22.54
N LYS A 205 -22.90 23.71 23.54
CA LYS A 205 -21.44 23.58 23.63
C LYS A 205 -20.87 22.87 22.40
N ASN A 206 -21.47 21.74 21.99
CA ASN A 206 -21.03 21.00 20.80
C ASN A 206 -21.02 21.87 19.54
N LYS A 207 -21.96 22.82 19.41
CA LYS A 207 -22.01 23.76 18.28
C LYS A 207 -20.91 24.81 18.35
N TYR A 208 -20.56 25.32 19.54
CA TYR A 208 -19.41 26.21 19.71
C TYR A 208 -18.08 25.49 19.44
N ASP A 209 -17.97 24.22 19.82
CA ASP A 209 -16.80 23.38 19.55
C ASP A 209 -16.60 23.15 18.04
N LEU A 210 -17.69 22.91 17.30
CA LEU A 210 -17.67 22.78 15.83
C LEU A 210 -17.23 24.07 15.12
N LEU A 211 -17.48 25.24 15.72
CA LEU A 211 -17.03 26.54 15.19
C LEU A 211 -15.62 26.92 15.63
N HIS A 212 -14.98 26.11 16.47
CA HIS A 212 -13.70 26.40 17.13
C HIS A 212 -13.73 27.66 18.02
N ARG A 213 -14.85 27.89 18.71
CA ARG A 213 -15.09 29.08 19.56
C ARG A 213 -15.51 28.70 20.99
N THR A 214 -14.91 27.64 21.53
CA THR A 214 -15.19 27.16 22.90
C THR A 214 -14.89 28.22 23.98
N ASP A 215 -13.91 29.08 23.74
CA ASP A 215 -13.54 30.16 24.66
C ASP A 215 -14.65 31.21 24.81
N ASP A 216 -15.36 31.54 23.72
CA ASP A 216 -16.49 32.47 23.79
C ASP A 216 -17.67 31.88 24.56
N PHE A 217 -17.91 30.58 24.40
CA PHE A 217 -18.91 29.87 25.19
C PHE A 217 -18.60 29.96 26.69
N ASN A 218 -17.34 29.72 27.06
CA ASN A 218 -16.88 29.85 28.45
C ASN A 218 -16.97 31.30 28.94
N ALA A 219 -16.67 32.28 28.10
CA ALA A 219 -16.77 33.70 28.43
C ALA A 219 -18.23 34.12 28.70
N VAL A 220 -19.19 33.65 27.90
CA VAL A 220 -20.62 33.92 28.11
C VAL A 220 -21.10 33.31 29.43
N ILE A 221 -20.69 32.08 29.74
CA ILE A 221 -21.00 31.45 31.04
C ILE A 221 -20.36 32.23 32.19
N ALA A 222 -19.09 32.60 32.07
CA ALA A 222 -18.39 33.34 33.10
C ALA A 222 -19.03 34.71 33.35
N HIS A 223 -19.45 35.42 32.30
CA HIS A 223 -20.17 36.69 32.40
C HIS A 223 -21.51 36.52 33.11
N TYR A 224 -22.28 35.49 32.74
CA TYR A 224 -23.56 35.20 33.38
C TYR A 224 -23.40 34.88 34.87
N VAL A 225 -22.41 34.04 35.23
CA VAL A 225 -22.11 33.72 36.63
C VAL A 225 -21.65 34.97 37.37
N LYS A 226 -20.82 35.81 36.74
CA LYS A 226 -20.32 37.05 37.34
C LYS A 226 -21.44 38.07 37.59
N ASP A 227 -22.37 38.23 36.66
CA ASP A 227 -23.52 39.13 36.82
C ASP A 227 -24.55 38.61 37.82
N GLN A 228 -24.74 37.29 37.92
CA GLN A 228 -25.52 36.70 39.01
C GLN A 228 -24.80 36.76 40.36
N SER A 229 -23.47 36.88 40.35
CA SER A 229 -22.63 37.03 41.54
C SER A 229 -22.52 38.45 42.06
N SER A 230 -23.37 39.41 41.62
CA SER A 230 -23.66 40.62 42.41
C SER A 230 -24.45 40.31 43.70
N LEU A 231 -24.15 39.17 44.31
CA LEU A 231 -24.37 38.92 45.72
C LEU A 231 -23.24 39.66 46.43
N ASP A 232 -23.59 40.62 47.29
CA ASP A 232 -22.66 41.17 48.28
C ASP A 232 -22.19 40.01 49.16
N LEU A 233 -21.15 39.32 48.73
CA LEU A 233 -20.42 38.37 49.53
C LEU A 233 -19.59 39.24 50.50
N HIS A 234 -20.11 39.40 51.72
CA HIS A 234 -19.29 39.87 52.83
C HIS A 234 -17.99 39.05 52.87
N GLU A 235 -16.83 39.67 53.09
CA GLU A 235 -15.54 38.96 53.16
C GLU A 235 -15.63 37.78 54.14
N VAL A 236 -15.70 36.57 53.60
CA VAL A 236 -15.83 35.36 54.40
C VAL A 236 -14.44 34.74 54.57
N SER A 237 -13.98 34.64 55.83
CA SER A 237 -12.64 34.18 56.18
C SER A 237 -12.39 32.67 56.01
N SER A 238 -13.36 31.87 55.55
CA SER A 238 -13.17 30.43 55.33
C SER A 238 -14.09 29.82 54.25
N LEU A 239 -13.57 28.81 53.54
CA LEU A 239 -14.25 28.06 52.46
C LEU A 239 -15.59 27.40 52.88
N PRO A 240 -15.72 26.81 54.08
CA PRO A 240 -16.99 26.24 54.55
C PRO A 240 -18.11 27.27 54.68
N ASP A 241 -17.80 28.48 55.10
CA ASP A 241 -18.78 29.55 55.29
C ASP A 241 -19.32 30.05 53.93
N LEU A 242 -18.47 30.05 52.89
CA LEU A 242 -18.89 30.32 51.50
C LEU A 242 -19.94 29.32 51.00
N PHE A 243 -19.79 28.04 51.35
CA PHE A 243 -20.77 27.01 51.00
C PHE A 243 -22.10 27.20 51.75
N VAL A 244 -22.05 27.61 53.02
CA VAL A 244 -23.25 27.87 53.83
C VAL A 244 -24.02 29.07 53.28
N ASP A 245 -23.33 30.14 52.88
CA ASP A 245 -23.98 31.33 52.33
C ASP A 245 -24.51 31.10 50.92
N LEU A 246 -23.78 30.35 50.08
CA LEU A 246 -24.27 29.94 48.76
C LEU A 246 -25.53 29.07 48.89
N GLN A 247 -25.53 28.12 49.82
CA GLN A 247 -26.68 27.26 50.09
C GLN A 247 -27.87 28.06 50.61
N ARG A 248 -27.63 29.04 51.49
CA ARG A 248 -28.66 29.93 52.02
C ARG A 248 -29.27 30.78 50.90
N ALA A 249 -28.45 31.38 50.04
CA ALA A 249 -28.90 32.18 48.90
C ALA A 249 -29.73 31.37 47.90
N ILE A 250 -29.31 30.12 47.61
CA ILE A 250 -30.06 29.20 46.74
C ILE A 250 -31.42 28.85 47.36
N VAL A 251 -31.47 28.53 48.66
CA VAL A 251 -32.72 28.20 49.36
C VAL A 251 -33.67 29.41 49.44
N THR A 252 -33.16 30.62 49.69
CA THR A 252 -33.95 31.86 49.72
C THR A 252 -34.52 32.22 48.34
N ASN A 253 -33.74 32.06 47.27
CA ASN A 253 -34.24 32.27 45.92
C ASN A 253 -35.29 31.22 45.52
N TYR A 254 -35.10 29.96 45.91
CA TYR A 254 -36.05 28.89 45.61
C TYR A 254 -37.38 29.04 46.36
N THR A 255 -37.33 29.48 47.62
CA THR A 255 -38.53 29.76 48.43
C THR A 255 -39.31 30.97 47.88
N ARG A 256 -38.62 32.04 47.51
CA ARG A 256 -39.22 33.22 46.86
C ARG A 256 -39.89 32.89 45.51
N LEU A 257 -39.28 32.03 44.70
CA LEU A 257 -39.88 31.53 43.45
C LEU A 257 -41.13 30.68 43.70
N ARG A 258 -41.12 29.85 44.74
CA ARG A 258 -42.27 29.01 45.13
C ARG A 258 -43.45 29.84 45.64
N GLU A 259 -43.19 30.88 46.42
CA GLU A 259 -44.21 31.82 46.91
C GLU A 259 -44.81 32.66 45.79
N ASN A 260 -43.99 33.13 44.85
CA ASN A 260 -44.48 33.86 43.67
C ASN A 260 -45.36 33.00 42.76
N ARG A 261 -45.07 31.69 42.62
CA ARG A 261 -45.96 30.76 41.90
C ARG A 261 -47.29 30.53 42.65
N ARG A 262 -47.28 30.45 43.99
CA ARG A 262 -48.51 30.35 44.81
C ARG A 262 -49.37 31.61 44.69
N ASN A 263 -48.76 32.78 44.76
CA ASN A 263 -49.47 34.05 44.64
C ASN A 263 -50.02 34.24 43.22
N SER A 264 -49.29 33.82 42.18
CA SER A 264 -49.81 33.77 40.80
C SER A 264 -51.00 32.82 40.63
N ALA A 265 -51.05 31.69 41.35
CA ALA A 265 -52.16 30.74 41.26
C ALA A 265 -53.41 31.26 41.99
N ILE A 266 -53.24 31.93 43.12
CA ILE A 266 -54.32 32.57 43.88
C ILE A 266 -54.92 33.75 43.10
N VAL A 267 -54.08 34.59 42.48
CA VAL A 267 -54.56 35.72 41.65
C VAL A 267 -55.34 35.23 40.42
N ARG A 268 -54.91 34.11 39.78
CA ARG A 268 -55.69 33.51 38.68
C ARG A 268 -57.01 32.90 39.15
N GLY A 269 -57.06 32.32 40.35
CA GLY A 269 -58.29 31.80 40.96
C GLY A 269 -59.31 32.90 41.30
N ILE A 270 -58.85 34.03 41.83
CA ILE A 270 -59.70 35.18 42.15
C ILE A 270 -60.22 35.85 40.87
N CYS A 271 -59.40 36.00 39.82
CA CYS A 271 -59.85 36.54 38.54
C CYS A 271 -60.87 35.65 37.81
N ALA A 272 -60.87 34.33 38.05
CA ALA A 272 -61.87 33.41 37.50
C ALA A 272 -63.22 33.51 38.25
N ALA A 273 -63.19 33.69 39.57
CA ALA A 273 -64.39 33.83 40.39
C ALA A 273 -65.13 35.18 40.21
N CYS A 274 -64.42 36.24 39.79
CA CYS A 274 -65.06 37.53 39.47
C CYS A 274 -65.63 37.62 38.03
N ARG A 275 -65.49 36.56 37.20
CA ARG A 275 -66.06 36.50 35.84
C ARG A 275 -67.25 35.55 35.70
N SER A 276 -67.66 34.89 36.78
CA SER A 276 -68.91 34.11 36.91
C SER A 276 -69.94 34.91 37.70
#